data_AF-A0A1K0HN59-F1
#
_entry.id   AF-A0A1K0HN59-F1
#
_cell.length_a   1.000
_cell.length_b   1.000
_cell.length_c   1.000
_cell.angle_alpha   90.00
_cell.angle_beta   90.00
_cell.angle_gamma   90.00
#
_symmetry.space_group_name_H-M   'P 1'
#
loop_
_entity.id
_entity.type
_entity.pdbx_description
1 polymer ?
#
loop_
_entity_poly.entity_id
_entity_poly.type
_entity_poly.pdbx_seq_one_letter_code
_entity_poly.pdbx_strand_id
1 'polypeptide(L)'
;PPNLYKIKINLPIGSPSVNCCVLNGGISVSSAILTQVKENEFVLVGGYHTENQKRMVCNTINLDDNKIEIVEKEAPEWTPDIKHGKIWFGSDMGNGV
;
A
#
# COMPACT_ATOMS: atom_id res chain seq x y z
N PRO A 1 -1.04 -16.64 -3.80
CA PRO A 1 -1.23 -15.36 -4.53
C PRO A 1 -1.43 -14.22 -3.53
N PRO A 2 -0.95 -13.01 -3.79
CA PRO A 2 -1.18 -11.90 -2.86
C PRO A 2 -2.66 -11.52 -2.88
N ASN A 3 -3.30 -11.53 -1.71
CA ASN A 3 -4.72 -11.25 -1.59
C ASN A 3 -4.95 -9.76 -1.36
N LEU A 4 -5.89 -9.17 -2.10
CA LEU A 4 -6.39 -7.81 -1.87
C LEU A 4 -7.87 -7.90 -1.53
N TYR A 5 -8.29 -7.26 -0.44
CA TYR A 5 -9.67 -7.30 0.03
C TYR A 5 -10.27 -5.90 0.01
N LYS A 6 -11.47 -5.78 -0.55
CA LYS A 6 -12.30 -4.58 -0.45
C LYS A 6 -13.42 -4.85 0.54
N ILE A 7 -13.46 -4.07 1.62
CA ILE A 7 -14.53 -4.13 2.61
C ILE A 7 -15.41 -2.90 2.41
N LYS A 8 -16.68 -3.12 2.06
CA LYS A 8 -17.70 -2.08 1.94
C LYS A 8 -18.60 -2.11 3.17
N ILE A 9 -18.73 -0.95 3.83
CA ILE A 9 -19.58 -0.77 5.00
C ILE A 9 -20.74 0.16 4.60
N ASN A 10 -21.99 -0.26 4.80
CA ASN A 10 -23.16 0.60 4.63
C ASN A 10 -23.85 0.82 5.97
N LEU A 11 -24.33 2.04 6.23
CA LEU A 11 -24.94 2.47 7.48
C LEU A 11 -26.41 2.88 7.29
N PRO A 12 -27.34 1.95 7.01
CA PRO A 12 -28.77 2.26 6.95
C PRO A 12 -29.35 2.51 8.36
N ILE A 13 -30.57 3.04 8.41
CA ILE A 13 -31.34 3.15 9.66
C ILE A 13 -31.65 1.72 10.14
N GLY A 14 -31.16 1.36 11.34
CA GLY A 14 -31.31 0.02 11.91
C GLY A 14 -29.96 -0.57 12.30
N SER A 15 -29.27 -1.21 11.35
CA SER A 15 -27.98 -1.87 11.61
C SER A 15 -26.98 -1.71 10.45
N PRO A 16 -25.67 -1.61 10.74
CA PRO A 16 -24.63 -1.63 9.72
C PRO A 16 -24.63 -2.94 8.92
N SER A 17 -24.33 -2.85 7.62
CA SER A 17 -24.06 -4.01 6.76
C SER A 17 -22.62 -3.97 6.27
N VAL A 18 -21.97 -5.14 6.22
CA VAL A 18 -20.58 -5.29 5.77
C VAL A 18 -20.54 -6.29 4.63
N ASN A 19 -19.86 -5.92 3.55
CA ASN A 19 -19.59 -6.79 2.41
C ASN A 19 -18.08 -6.86 2.17
N CYS A 20 -17.54 -8.06 1.96
CA CYS A 20 -16.12 -8.28 1.64
C CYS A 20 -16.00 -8.92 0.25
N CYS A 21 -15.19 -8.32 -0.60
CA CYS A 21 -14.88 -8.83 -1.93
C CYS A 21 -13.36 -9.03 -2.07
N VAL A 22 -12.96 -10.16 -2.65
CA VAL A 22 -11.56 -10.40 -3.02
C VAL A 22 -11.31 -9.75 -4.38
N LEU A 23 -10.26 -8.94 -4.47
CA LEU A 23 -9.81 -8.30 -5.69
C LEU A 23 -8.53 -8.98 -6.18
N ASN A 24 -8.37 -9.04 -7.51
CA ASN A 24 -7.12 -9.43 -8.13
C ASN A 24 -6.12 -8.26 -8.14
N GLY A 25 -4.84 -8.56 -8.36
CA GLY A 25 -3.80 -7.52 -8.46
C GLY A 25 -3.24 -7.04 -7.12
N GLY A 26 -3.42 -7.81 -6.05
CA GLY A 26 -2.72 -7.56 -4.78
C GLY A 26 -1.20 -7.73 -4.92
N ILE A 27 -0.46 -7.18 -3.95
CA ILE A 27 1.00 -7.33 -3.83
C ILE A 27 1.36 -7.99 -2.50
N SER A 28 2.44 -8.77 -2.48
CA SER A 28 2.95 -9.41 -1.26
C SER A 28 3.92 -8.47 -0.57
N VAL A 29 3.46 -7.85 0.52
CA VAL A 29 4.24 -6.91 1.32
C VAL A 29 3.78 -6.91 2.77
N SER A 30 4.71 -6.70 3.70
CA SER A 30 4.41 -6.42 5.10
C SER A 30 5.10 -5.14 5.57
N SER A 31 4.48 -4.43 6.52
CA SER A 31 5.01 -3.23 7.19
C SER A 31 5.46 -2.11 6.23
N ALA A 32 4.75 -1.96 5.11
CA ALA A 32 4.99 -0.84 4.20
C ALA A 32 4.42 0.46 4.75
N ILE A 33 4.97 1.58 4.28
CA ILE A 33 4.53 2.93 4.62
C ILE A 33 3.63 3.40 3.48
N LEU A 34 2.44 3.91 3.83
CA LEU A 34 1.47 4.47 2.89
C LEU A 34 1.36 5.97 3.11
N THR A 35 1.49 6.77 2.05
CA THR A 35 1.30 8.22 2.08
C THR A 35 0.29 8.64 1.01
N GLN A 36 -0.57 9.60 1.31
CA GLN A 36 -1.49 10.16 0.34
C GLN A 36 -0.81 11.33 -0.38
N VAL A 37 -0.71 11.23 -1.71
CA VAL A 37 -0.04 12.24 -2.54
C VAL A 37 -1.03 13.15 -3.25
N LYS A 38 -2.23 12.63 -3.59
CA LYS A 38 -3.37 13.41 -4.11
C LYS A 38 -4.69 12.80 -3.65
N GLU A 39 -5.80 13.45 -3.98
CA GLU A 39 -7.12 12.84 -3.82
C GLU A 39 -7.16 11.49 -4.54
N ASN A 40 -7.54 10.44 -3.80
CA ASN A 40 -7.61 9.06 -4.30
C ASN A 40 -6.29 8.46 -4.86
N GLU A 41 -5.14 9.12 -4.70
CA GLU A 41 -3.83 8.64 -5.13
C GLU A 41 -2.90 8.51 -3.92
N PHE A 42 -2.38 7.31 -3.71
CA PHE A 42 -1.47 6.99 -2.61
C PHE A 42 -0.17 6.40 -3.14
N VAL A 43 0.91 6.55 -2.39
CA VAL A 43 2.18 5.89 -2.67
C VAL A 43 2.51 4.96 -1.51
N LEU A 44 2.85 3.72 -1.86
CA LEU A 44 3.33 2.69 -0.94
C LEU A 44 4.84 2.54 -1.12
N VAL A 45 5.58 2.71 -0.02
CA VAL A 45 7.04 2.66 0.00
C VAL A 45 7.52 1.65 1.04
N GLY A 46 8.59 0.93 0.68
CA GLY A 46 9.32 0.08 1.60
C GLY A 46 8.56 -1.14 2.08
N GLY A 47 8.84 -1.56 3.31
CA GLY A 47 8.36 -2.82 3.89
C GLY A 47 9.22 -4.02 3.49
N TYR A 48 8.65 -5.21 3.55
CA TYR A 48 9.37 -6.48 3.35
C TYR A 48 8.62 -7.38 2.38
N HIS A 49 9.35 -8.06 1.48
CA HIS A 49 8.80 -9.09 0.60
C HIS A 49 8.83 -10.47 1.25
N THR A 50 9.90 -10.75 2.00
CA THR A 50 10.10 -11.93 2.86
C THR A 50 10.78 -11.48 4.15
N GLU A 51 10.88 -12.36 5.15
CA GLU A 51 11.50 -12.05 6.44
C GLU A 51 12.95 -11.52 6.33
N ASN A 52 13.67 -11.90 5.27
CA ASN A 52 15.07 -11.54 5.06
C ASN A 52 15.28 -10.60 3.86
N GLN A 53 14.21 -10.13 3.22
CA GLN A 53 14.30 -9.29 2.02
C GLN A 53 13.42 -8.05 2.13
N LYS A 54 14.08 -6.87 2.23
CA LYS A 54 13.42 -5.58 2.14
C LYS A 54 12.79 -5.39 0.76
N ARG A 55 11.64 -4.72 0.70
CA ARG A 55 10.97 -4.34 -0.54
C ARG A 55 11.52 -2.99 -1.05
N MET A 56 12.36 -3.02 -2.08
CA MET A 56 12.97 -1.79 -2.62
C MET A 56 12.12 -1.06 -3.68
N VAL A 57 11.04 -1.71 -4.15
CA VAL A 57 10.10 -1.19 -5.15
C VAL A 57 9.06 -0.29 -4.49
N CYS A 58 8.66 0.79 -5.16
CA CYS A 58 7.56 1.66 -4.75
C CYS A 58 6.32 1.38 -5.62
N ASN A 59 5.13 1.65 -5.09
CA ASN A 59 3.89 1.52 -5.85
C ASN A 59 3.03 2.76 -5.72
N THR A 60 2.32 3.12 -6.78
CA THR A 60 1.17 4.00 -6.71
C THR A 60 -0.09 3.15 -6.56
N ILE A 61 -0.96 3.53 -5.63
CA ILE A 61 -2.28 2.97 -5.45
C ILE A 61 -3.29 4.03 -5.86
N ASN A 62 -4.01 3.75 -6.94
CA ASN A 62 -5.12 4.59 -7.40
C ASN A 62 -6.43 3.98 -6.90
N LEU A 63 -7.20 4.80 -6.18
CA LEU A 63 -8.55 4.48 -5.77
C LEU A 63 -9.55 5.09 -6.76
N ASP A 64 -10.51 4.28 -7.16
CA ASP A 64 -11.71 4.70 -7.87
C ASP A 64 -12.91 4.10 -7.11
N ASP A 65 -14.11 4.65 -7.30
CA ASP A 65 -15.32 4.30 -6.54
C ASP A 65 -15.52 2.76 -6.47
N ASN A 66 -15.17 2.08 -7.56
CA ASN A 66 -15.30 0.63 -7.70
C ASN A 66 -14.00 -0.16 -7.89
N LYS A 67 -12.83 0.49 -8.04
CA LYS A 67 -11.57 -0.19 -8.37
C LYS A 67 -10.43 0.26 -7.46
N ILE A 68 -9.55 -0.68 -7.13
CA ILE A 68 -8.25 -0.40 -6.53
C ILE A 68 -7.21 -0.89 -7.53
N GLU A 69 -6.32 -0.01 -7.96
CA GLU A 69 -5.26 -0.33 -8.91
C GLU A 69 -3.89 -0.05 -8.30
N ILE A 70 -3.04 -1.08 -8.29
CA ILE A 70 -1.68 -1.01 -7.75
C ILE A 70 -0.72 -1.08 -8.94
N VAL A 71 0.02 0.01 -9.16
CA VAL A 71 0.98 0.14 -10.26
C VAL A 71 2.38 0.31 -9.69
N GLU A 72 3.38 -0.27 -10.34
CA GLU A 72 4.78 -0.01 -9.98
C GLU A 72 5.15 1.45 -10.29
N LYS A 73 5.82 2.09 -9.35
CA LYS A 73 6.35 3.44 -9.48
C LYS A 73 7.87 3.36 -9.42
N GLU A 74 8.53 4.25 -10.15
CA GLU A 74 9.97 4.41 -10.05
C GLU A 74 10.38 4.61 -8.58
N ALA A 75 11.27 3.73 -8.12
CA ALA A 75 11.82 3.82 -6.77
C ALA A 75 12.87 4.95 -6.72
N PRO A 76 13.02 5.64 -5.58
CA PRO A 76 14.09 6.60 -5.43
C PRO A 76 15.44 5.89 -5.50
N GLU A 77 16.49 6.66 -5.78
CA GLU A 77 17.86 6.17 -5.67
C GLU A 77 18.23 5.94 -4.20
N TRP A 78 18.01 4.70 -3.75
CA TRP A 78 18.37 4.28 -2.40
C TRP A 78 19.88 4.33 -2.20
N THR A 79 20.31 4.98 -1.12
CA THR A 79 21.72 5.01 -0.73
C THR A 79 22.24 3.60 -0.39
N PRO A 80 23.57 3.38 -0.45
CA PRO A 80 24.16 2.10 -0.03
C PRO A 80 23.74 1.67 1.38
N ASP A 81 23.61 2.61 2.33
CA ASP A 81 23.22 2.29 3.70
C ASP A 81 21.79 1.73 3.78
N ILE A 82 20.85 2.29 3.00
CA ILE A 82 19.48 1.78 2.92
C ILE A 82 19.45 0.44 2.18
N LYS A 83 20.20 0.31 1.08
CA LYS A 83 20.29 -0.94 0.30
C LYS A 83 20.81 -2.10 1.16
N HIS A 84 21.91 -1.89 1.88
CA HIS A 84 22.58 -2.93 2.67
C HIS A 84 22.08 -3.08 4.11
N GLY A 85 21.36 -2.10 4.65
CA GLY A 85 20.76 -2.19 5.98
C GLY A 85 19.80 -3.38 6.08
N LYS A 86 19.83 -4.15 7.17
CA LYS A 86 18.96 -5.33 7.32
C LYS A 86 17.49 -4.95 7.51
N ILE A 87 17.24 -3.86 8.22
CA ILE A 87 15.90 -3.41 8.62
C ILE A 87 15.70 -1.94 8.29
N TRP A 88 14.43 -1.57 8.15
CA TRP A 88 13.97 -0.19 8.13
C TRP A 88 12.60 -0.08 8.79
N PHE A 89 12.26 1.13 9.20
CA PHE A 89 10.97 1.49 9.74
C PHE A 89 10.76 2.99 9.54
N GLY A 90 9.51 3.42 9.63
CA GLY A 90 9.14 4.82 9.47
C GLY A 90 7.63 4.96 9.40
N SER A 91 7.19 6.20 9.23
CA SER A 91 5.79 6.56 9.03
C SER A 91 5.71 7.73 8.07
N ASP A 92 4.53 7.90 7.48
CA ASP A 92 4.18 9.10 6.76
C ASP A 92 4.20 10.32 7.70
N MET A 93 4.75 11.43 7.22
CA MET A 93 4.70 12.74 7.91
C MET A 93 3.49 13.58 7.49
N GLY A 94 2.71 13.09 6.51
CA GLY A 94 1.63 13.82 5.87
C GLY A 94 2.12 14.71 4.73
N ASN A 95 1.18 15.22 3.92
CA ASN A 95 1.46 16.07 2.76
C ASN A 95 2.52 15.47 1.85
N GLY A 96 2.27 14.30 1.25
CA GLY A 96 3.19 13.56 0.36
C GLY A 96 3.49 14.25 -0.98
N VAL A 97 3.63 15.58 -0.98
CA VAL A 97 3.96 16.46 -2.10
C VAL A 97 5.39 16.94 -1.97
#